data_AF-A0A3M1XS82-F1
#
_entry.id   AF-A0A3M1XS82-F1
#
_cell.length_a   1.000
_cell.length_b   1.000
_cell.length_c   1.000
_cell.angle_alpha   90.00
_cell.angle_beta   90.00
_cell.angle_gamma   90.00
#
_symmetry.space_group_name_H-M   'P 1'
#
loop_
_entity.id
_entity.type
_entity.pdbx_description
1 polymer ?
#
loop_
_entity_poly.entity_id
_entity_poly.type
_entity_poly.pdbx_seq_one_letter_code
_entity_poly.pdbx_strand_id
1 'polypeptide(L)'
;MPEDVVDDLFEKAGYLASKDEIEVYKSLNTVESKRRYLFDFWRKKEKGRPGFRQEYYARVNYCDQQFAASGVPGWKTDRGRVYILYGPPDNIERHPVEQGTNPYEVWFYEKLQGGSEFDFIDFTGFGHYQLVNSTVRGEIQDPNWKTLLVKN
;
A
#
# COMPACT_ATOMS: atom_id res chain seq x y z
N MET A 1 1.92 18.48 18.31
CA MET A 1 1.19 17.43 17.55
C MET A 1 0.29 16.68 18.52
N PRO A 2 -1.04 16.85 18.45
CA PRO A 2 -2.02 16.11 19.27
C PRO A 2 -1.85 14.58 19.16
N GLU A 3 -2.36 13.82 20.12
CA GLU A 3 -2.17 12.35 20.18
C GLU A 3 -2.77 11.62 18.99
N ASP A 4 -4.00 11.98 18.60
CA ASP A 4 -4.70 11.47 17.42
C ASP A 4 -3.90 11.65 16.13
N VAL A 5 -3.20 12.79 15.99
CA VAL A 5 -2.34 13.05 14.83
C VAL A 5 -1.09 12.17 14.86
N VAL A 6 -0.50 11.93 16.04
CA VAL A 6 0.69 11.06 16.17
C VAL A 6 0.29 9.61 15.86
N ASP A 7 -0.86 9.18 16.36
CA ASP A 7 -1.40 7.83 16.15
C ASP A 7 -1.75 7.60 14.68
N ASP A 8 -2.44 8.52 14.01
CA ASP A 8 -2.73 8.43 12.56
C ASP A 8 -1.45 8.31 11.73
N LEU A 9 -0.43 9.13 12.04
CA LEU A 9 0.85 9.09 11.34
C LEU A 9 1.56 7.76 11.55
N PHE A 10 1.54 7.19 12.76
CA PHE A 10 2.16 5.91 13.03
C PHE A 10 1.39 4.75 12.38
N GLU A 11 0.05 4.79 12.42
CA GLU A 11 -0.81 3.80 11.77
C GLU A 11 -0.49 3.72 10.26
N LYS A 12 -0.44 4.87 9.59
CA LYS A 12 -0.06 4.97 8.16
C LYS A 12 1.36 4.51 7.88
N ALA A 13 2.28 4.67 8.83
CA ALA A 13 3.65 4.16 8.73
C ALA A 13 3.76 2.65 8.99
N GLY A 14 2.66 1.99 9.35
CA GLY A 14 2.60 0.59 9.75
C GLY A 14 3.15 -0.40 8.73
N TYR A 15 3.12 -0.09 7.42
CA TYR A 15 3.72 -0.95 6.40
C TYR A 15 5.24 -1.06 6.50
N LEU A 16 5.89 -0.10 7.16
CA LEU A 16 7.33 -0.13 7.44
C LEU A 16 7.65 -0.70 8.82
N ALA A 17 6.65 -0.80 9.71
CA ALA A 17 6.85 -1.21 11.09
C ALA A 17 6.86 -2.73 11.23
N SER A 18 7.78 -3.27 12.02
CA SER A 18 7.69 -4.67 12.42
C SER A 18 6.56 -4.88 13.44
N LYS A 19 6.14 -6.13 13.65
CA LYS A 19 5.18 -6.49 14.71
C LYS A 19 5.63 -5.97 16.07
N ASP A 20 6.91 -6.14 16.41
CA ASP A 20 7.48 -5.64 17.67
C ASP A 20 7.45 -4.11 17.74
N GLU A 21 7.76 -3.40 16.65
CA GLU A 21 7.69 -1.94 16.61
C GLU A 21 6.25 -1.44 16.88
N ILE A 22 5.26 -2.14 16.32
CA ILE A 22 3.83 -1.85 16.55
C ILE A 22 3.43 -2.10 18.00
N GLU A 23 3.81 -3.24 18.58
CA GLU A 23 3.44 -3.57 19.97
C GLU A 23 4.13 -2.64 20.98
N VAL A 24 5.39 -2.26 20.73
CA VAL A 24 6.07 -1.25 21.56
C VAL A 24 5.31 0.06 21.50
N TYR A 25 4.94 0.55 20.32
CA TYR A 25 4.18 1.80 20.19
C TYR A 25 2.84 1.76 20.94
N LYS A 26 2.08 0.66 20.82
CA LYS A 26 0.79 0.48 21.52
C LYS A 26 0.91 0.50 23.04
N SER A 27 2.05 0.08 23.59
CA SER A 27 2.30 0.09 25.04
C SER A 27 2.60 1.48 25.61
N LEU A 28 2.80 2.49 24.76
CA LEU A 28 3.12 3.86 25.19
C LEU A 28 1.86 4.59 25.66
N ASN A 29 1.85 5.00 26.93
CA ASN A 29 0.67 5.60 27.59
C ASN A 29 0.66 7.14 27.58
N THR A 30 1.66 7.80 27.00
CA THR A 30 1.72 9.26 26.95
C THR A 30 2.02 9.77 25.55
N VAL A 31 1.40 10.89 25.18
CA VAL A 31 1.60 11.51 23.87
C VAL A 31 3.06 11.94 23.66
N GLU A 32 3.78 12.38 24.69
CA GLU A 32 5.20 12.69 24.63
C GLU A 32 6.05 11.46 24.25
N SER A 33 5.74 10.30 24.82
CA SER A 33 6.44 9.04 24.50
C SER A 33 6.15 8.60 23.07
N LYS A 34 4.89 8.67 22.63
CA LYS A 34 4.48 8.39 21.24
C LYS A 34 5.17 9.31 20.24
N ARG A 35 5.22 10.62 20.50
CA ARG A 35 5.94 11.59 19.66
C ARG A 35 7.43 11.25 19.53
N ARG A 36 8.08 10.93 20.66
CA ARG A 36 9.50 10.56 20.66
C ARG A 36 9.73 9.29 19.87
N TYR A 37 8.89 8.28 20.08
CA TYR A 37 8.97 7.03 19.34
C TYR A 37 8.80 7.24 17.84
N LEU A 38 7.78 7.97 17.41
CA LEU A 38 7.54 8.27 15.98
C LEU A 38 8.73 9.02 15.35
N PHE A 39 9.34 9.95 16.08
CA PHE A 39 10.55 10.64 15.65
C PHE A 39 11.73 9.68 15.48
N ASP A 40 12.01 8.84 16.48
CA ASP A 40 13.11 7.89 16.45
C ASP A 40 12.90 6.80 15.37
N PHE A 41 11.65 6.33 15.19
CA PHE A 41 11.24 5.42 14.14
C PHE A 41 11.61 5.96 12.77
N TRP A 42 11.19 7.18 12.45
CA TRP A 42 11.50 7.79 11.16
C TRP A 42 12.98 8.10 11.00
N ARG A 43 13.67 8.55 12.05
CA ARG A 43 15.14 8.74 12.04
C ARG A 43 15.86 7.44 11.65
N LYS A 44 15.39 6.29 12.12
CA LYS A 44 15.92 4.97 11.76
C LYS A 44 15.61 4.60 10.31
N LYS A 45 14.35 4.79 9.84
CA LYS A 45 13.95 4.43 8.46
C LYS A 45 14.58 5.33 7.40
N GLU A 46 14.87 6.60 7.71
CA GLU A 46 15.51 7.55 6.79
C GLU A 46 17.04 7.47 6.79
N LYS A 47 17.64 6.60 7.63
CA LYS A 47 19.10 6.42 7.65
C LYS A 47 19.59 5.92 6.28
N GLY A 48 20.32 6.78 5.57
CA GLY A 48 20.81 6.51 4.21
C GLY A 48 19.78 6.79 3.10
N ARG A 49 18.60 7.31 3.44
CA ARG A 49 17.54 7.72 2.50
C ARG A 49 16.91 9.05 2.92
N PRO A 50 17.63 10.19 2.79
CA PRO A 50 17.09 11.50 3.16
C PRO A 50 15.79 11.82 2.40
N GLY A 51 14.78 12.32 3.09
CA GLY A 51 13.49 12.70 2.48
C GLY A 51 12.50 11.55 2.31
N PHE A 52 12.88 10.31 2.66
CA PHE A 52 12.01 9.14 2.51
C PHE A 52 10.71 9.26 3.32
N ARG A 53 10.73 9.91 4.50
CA ARG A 53 9.49 10.16 5.26
C ARG A 53 8.51 11.02 4.47
N GLN A 54 8.99 12.11 3.88
CA GLN A 54 8.16 13.04 3.11
C GLN A 54 7.60 12.35 1.88
N GLU A 55 8.44 11.62 1.15
CA GLU A 55 8.04 10.80 0.00
C GLU A 55 6.98 9.77 0.40
N TYR A 56 7.17 9.04 1.50
CA TYR A 56 6.23 8.04 1.98
C TYR A 56 4.85 8.63 2.28
N TYR A 57 4.77 9.73 3.02
CA TYR A 57 3.47 10.36 3.29
C TYR A 57 2.86 11.04 2.05
N ALA A 58 3.67 11.48 1.09
CA ALA A 58 3.16 11.92 -0.21
C ALA A 58 2.49 10.76 -0.96
N ARG A 59 3.08 9.55 -0.94
CA ARG A 59 2.46 8.34 -1.49
C ARG A 59 1.16 7.98 -0.77
N VAL A 60 1.14 8.04 0.57
CA VAL A 60 -0.08 7.80 1.36
C VAL A 60 -1.20 8.75 0.93
N ASN A 61 -0.93 10.06 0.86
CA ASN A 61 -1.92 11.06 0.45
C ASN A 61 -2.40 10.84 -0.99
N TYR A 62 -1.48 10.48 -1.90
CA TYR A 62 -1.85 10.13 -3.27
C TYR A 62 -2.78 8.92 -3.31
N CYS A 63 -2.46 7.87 -2.54
CA CYS A 63 -3.29 6.67 -2.47
C CYS A 63 -4.69 6.99 -1.95
N ASP A 64 -4.81 7.80 -0.89
CA ASP A 64 -6.12 8.21 -0.36
C ASP A 64 -6.99 8.97 -1.39
N GLN A 65 -6.37 9.70 -2.31
CA GLN A 65 -7.08 10.40 -3.37
C GLN A 65 -7.45 9.50 -4.56
N GLN A 66 -6.60 8.54 -4.91
CA GLN A 66 -6.75 7.77 -6.15
C GLN A 66 -7.35 6.37 -5.95
N PHE A 67 -7.14 5.76 -4.79
CA PHE A 67 -7.42 4.35 -4.56
C PHE A 67 -8.41 4.11 -3.42
N ALA A 68 -9.02 5.15 -2.84
CA ALA A 68 -10.11 4.95 -1.88
C ALA A 68 -11.29 4.23 -2.52
N ALA A 69 -11.88 3.27 -1.81
CA ALA A 69 -12.97 2.44 -2.33
C ALA A 69 -13.93 2.02 -1.22
N SER A 70 -15.23 2.20 -1.43
CA SER A 70 -16.30 1.70 -0.52
C SER A 70 -16.06 1.93 0.98
N GLY A 71 -15.64 3.15 1.36
CA GLY A 71 -15.38 3.52 2.76
C GLY A 71 -14.03 3.05 3.31
N VAL A 72 -13.20 2.39 2.50
CA VAL A 72 -11.81 2.05 2.80
C VAL A 72 -10.91 3.19 2.31
N PRO A 73 -10.12 3.83 3.20
CA PRO A 73 -9.09 4.79 2.80
C PRO A 73 -8.13 4.17 1.79
N GLY A 74 -7.71 4.95 0.81
CA GLY A 74 -6.89 4.43 -0.29
C GLY A 74 -5.58 3.83 0.19
N TRP A 75 -4.96 4.38 1.23
CA TRP A 75 -3.75 3.81 1.82
C TRP A 75 -3.93 2.39 2.36
N LYS A 76 -5.16 1.99 2.75
CA LYS A 76 -5.49 0.64 3.26
C LYS A 76 -5.86 -0.36 2.15
N THR A 77 -6.05 0.09 0.91
CA THR A 77 -6.35 -0.82 -0.21
C THR A 77 -5.11 -1.55 -0.70
N ASP A 78 -5.29 -2.66 -1.43
CA ASP A 78 -4.16 -3.41 -1.98
C ASP A 78 -3.33 -2.58 -2.96
N ARG A 79 -4.00 -1.81 -3.84
CA ARG A 79 -3.34 -0.87 -4.75
C ARG A 79 -2.57 0.20 -3.96
N GLY A 80 -3.16 0.76 -2.91
CA GLY A 80 -2.50 1.73 -2.05
C GLY A 80 -1.27 1.16 -1.34
N ARG A 81 -1.39 -0.04 -0.77
CA ARG A 81 -0.27 -0.75 -0.13
C ARG A 81 0.88 -0.96 -1.11
N VAL A 82 0.59 -1.48 -2.31
CA VAL A 82 1.61 -1.70 -3.36
C VAL A 82 2.26 -0.38 -3.75
N TYR A 83 1.48 0.67 -4.02
CA TYR A 83 2.01 1.99 -4.39
C TYR A 83 2.89 2.60 -3.27
N ILE A 84 2.49 2.47 -2.01
CA ILE A 84 3.25 3.00 -0.87
C ILE A 84 4.58 2.26 -0.73
N LEU A 85 4.56 0.93 -0.77
CA LEU A 85 5.74 0.08 -0.56
C LEU A 85 6.72 0.16 -1.73
N TYR A 86 6.23 0.06 -2.96
CA TYR A 86 7.05 -0.08 -4.16
C TYR A 86 7.20 1.22 -4.96
N GLY A 87 6.39 2.24 -4.66
CA GLY A 87 6.37 3.51 -5.38
C GLY A 87 5.41 3.49 -6.57
N PRO A 88 5.40 4.56 -7.38
CA PRO A 88 4.61 4.59 -8.60
C PRO A 88 5.06 3.48 -9.56
N PRO A 89 4.11 2.75 -10.19
CA PRO A 89 4.45 1.86 -11.29
C PRO A 89 4.94 2.65 -12.50
N ASP A 90 5.78 2.03 -13.32
CA ASP A 90 6.28 2.60 -14.57
C ASP A 90 5.18 2.60 -15.64
N ASN A 91 4.30 1.59 -15.65
CA ASN A 91 3.14 1.51 -16.53
C ASN A 91 1.93 0.88 -15.80
N ILE A 92 0.72 1.29 -16.18
CA ILE A 92 -0.53 0.69 -15.72
C ILE A 92 -1.38 0.35 -16.94
N GLU A 93 -1.61 -0.94 -17.17
CA GLU A 93 -2.63 -1.41 -18.09
C GLU A 93 -3.97 -1.49 -17.36
N ARG A 94 -4.98 -0.79 -17.90
CA ARG A 94 -6.33 -0.74 -17.32
C ARG A 94 -7.31 -1.42 -18.24
N HIS A 95 -8.00 -2.40 -17.70
CA HIS A 95 -9.06 -3.12 -18.37
C HIS A 95 -10.37 -2.79 -17.66
N PRO A 96 -11.19 -1.88 -18.22
CA PRO A 96 -12.48 -1.54 -17.65
C PRO A 96 -13.44 -2.75 -17.70
N VAL A 97 -14.67 -2.58 -17.23
CA VAL A 97 -15.71 -3.61 -17.40
C VAL A 97 -15.81 -3.98 -18.88
N GLU A 98 -15.62 -5.26 -19.18
CA GLU A 98 -15.92 -5.87 -20.48
C GLU A 98 -16.99 -6.95 -20.30
N GLN A 99 -17.61 -7.38 -21.40
CA GLN A 99 -18.65 -8.39 -21.34
C GLN A 99 -18.06 -9.73 -20.88
N GLY A 100 -18.51 -10.21 -19.71
CA GLY A 100 -18.10 -11.50 -19.16
C GLY A 100 -16.86 -11.46 -18.26
N THR A 101 -16.23 -10.29 -18.07
CA THR A 101 -15.05 -10.16 -17.19
C THR A 101 -15.20 -9.07 -16.12
N ASN A 102 -14.53 -9.26 -15.00
CA ASN A 102 -14.33 -8.22 -13.98
C ASN A 102 -13.28 -7.19 -14.45
N PRO A 103 -13.42 -5.90 -14.09
CA PRO A 103 -12.37 -4.92 -14.29
C PRO A 103 -11.07 -5.34 -13.61
N TYR A 104 -9.95 -5.07 -14.25
CA TYR A 104 -8.64 -5.37 -13.67
C TYR A 104 -7.59 -4.36 -14.11
N GLU A 105 -6.53 -4.26 -13.32
CA GLU A 105 -5.34 -3.47 -13.63
C GLU A 105 -4.10 -4.34 -13.53
N VAL A 106 -3.15 -4.15 -14.45
CA VAL A 106 -1.81 -4.73 -14.38
C VAL A 106 -0.81 -3.60 -14.24
N TRP A 107 -0.06 -3.61 -13.14
CA TRP A 107 0.92 -2.57 -12.82
C TRP A 107 2.32 -3.11 -13.03
N PHE A 108 3.10 -2.45 -13.89
CA PHE A 108 4.46 -2.86 -14.24
C PHE A 108 5.52 -2.00 -13.57
N TYR A 109 6.58 -2.65 -13.10
CA TYR A 109 7.77 -2.05 -12.51
C TYR A 109 9.02 -2.60 -13.19
N GLU A 110 9.68 -1.80 -14.02
CA GLU A 110 10.81 -2.24 -14.85
C GLU A 110 12.05 -2.57 -14.02
N LYS A 111 12.27 -1.82 -12.93
CA LYS A 111 13.49 -1.94 -12.10
C LYS A 111 13.30 -2.84 -10.89
N LEU A 112 12.05 -3.12 -10.50
CA LEU A 112 11.76 -3.93 -9.32
C LEU A 112 12.09 -5.39 -9.63
N GLN A 113 13.08 -5.95 -8.94
CA GLN A 113 13.56 -7.33 -9.11
C GLN A 113 13.91 -7.73 -10.57
N GLY A 114 14.34 -6.77 -11.39
CA GLY A 114 14.67 -7.02 -12.81
C GLY A 114 13.46 -7.02 -13.74
N GLY A 115 12.34 -6.47 -13.29
CA GLY A 115 11.04 -6.49 -13.97
C GLY A 115 10.03 -7.21 -13.08
N SER A 116 8.94 -6.55 -12.73
CA SER A 116 7.87 -7.14 -11.94
C SER A 116 6.51 -6.58 -12.28
N GLU A 117 5.48 -7.37 -12.00
CA GLU A 117 4.09 -6.96 -12.14
C GLU A 117 3.26 -7.24 -10.88
N PHE A 118 2.16 -6.51 -10.77
CA PHE A 118 1.10 -6.71 -9.80
C PHE A 118 -0.24 -6.66 -10.52
N ASP A 119 -1.06 -7.68 -10.33
CA ASP A 119 -2.35 -7.85 -10.99
C ASP A 119 -3.48 -7.68 -9.98
N PHE A 120 -4.41 -6.78 -10.28
CA PHE A 120 -5.51 -6.47 -9.41
C PHE A 120 -6.86 -6.67 -10.09
N ILE A 121 -7.82 -7.30 -9.42
CA ILE A 121 -9.19 -7.47 -9.92
C ILE A 121 -10.17 -6.74 -8.99
N ASP A 122 -11.12 -6.01 -9.58
CA ASP A 122 -12.29 -5.51 -8.87
C ASP A 122 -13.47 -6.48 -9.03
N PHE A 123 -13.60 -7.40 -8.07
CA PHE A 123 -14.72 -8.36 -8.03
C PHE A 123 -16.07 -7.71 -7.74
N THR A 124 -16.08 -6.47 -7.23
CA THR A 124 -17.29 -5.78 -6.78
C THR A 124 -17.88 -4.88 -7.85
N GLY A 125 -17.05 -4.40 -8.78
CA GLY A 125 -17.41 -3.36 -9.75
C GLY A 125 -17.51 -1.96 -9.15
N PHE A 126 -17.14 -1.78 -7.87
CA PHE A 126 -17.22 -0.51 -7.13
C PHE A 126 -15.83 0.09 -6.80
N GLY A 127 -14.78 -0.35 -7.50
CA GLY A 127 -13.43 0.17 -7.37
C GLY A 127 -12.58 -0.52 -6.29
N HIS A 128 -13.06 -1.61 -5.69
CA HIS A 128 -12.31 -2.38 -4.70
C HIS A 128 -11.42 -3.42 -5.39
N TYR A 129 -10.32 -2.95 -5.96
CA TYR A 129 -9.29 -3.77 -6.61
C TYR A 129 -8.47 -4.54 -5.57
N GLN A 130 -8.56 -5.86 -5.61
CA GLN A 130 -7.80 -6.79 -4.79
C GLN A 130 -6.58 -7.31 -5.55
N LEU A 131 -5.43 -7.41 -4.88
CA LEU A 131 -4.24 -8.02 -5.46
C LEU A 131 -4.45 -9.54 -5.57
N VAL A 132 -4.38 -10.06 -6.79
CA VAL A 132 -4.58 -11.49 -7.07
C VAL A 132 -3.30 -12.20 -7.49
N ASN A 133 -2.34 -11.48 -8.05
CA ASN A 133 -1.03 -12.02 -8.41
C ASN A 133 0.07 -10.94 -8.38
N SER A 134 1.30 -11.37 -8.12
CA SER A 134 2.51 -10.58 -8.33
C SER A 134 3.70 -11.50 -8.62
N THR A 135 4.64 -11.00 -9.41
CA THR A 135 5.93 -11.68 -9.63
C THR A 135 6.97 -11.34 -8.56
N VAL A 136 6.69 -10.38 -7.67
CA VAL A 136 7.60 -9.96 -6.60
C VAL A 136 7.69 -11.05 -5.54
N ARG A 137 8.92 -11.45 -5.18
CA ARG A 137 9.14 -12.43 -4.11
C ARG A 137 8.53 -11.97 -2.79
N GLY A 138 7.71 -12.81 -2.18
CA GLY A 138 7.05 -12.56 -0.88
C GLY A 138 5.64 -11.97 -1.00
N GLU A 139 5.19 -11.62 -2.20
CA GLU A 139 3.80 -11.27 -2.49
C GLU A 139 2.98 -12.53 -2.85
N ILE A 140 1.66 -12.38 -2.96
CA ILE A 140 0.80 -13.44 -3.49
C ILE A 140 1.21 -13.79 -4.93
N GLN A 141 1.34 -15.09 -5.23
CA GLN A 141 1.69 -15.58 -6.56
C GLN A 141 0.62 -16.56 -7.02
N ASP A 142 -0.08 -16.20 -8.09
CA ASP A 142 -1.05 -17.05 -8.77
C ASP A 142 -0.86 -16.89 -10.29
N PRO A 143 -0.10 -17.77 -10.95
CA PRO A 143 0.09 -17.69 -12.40
C PRO A 143 -1.21 -17.92 -13.19
N ASN A 144 -2.26 -18.44 -12.55
CA ASN A 144 -3.57 -18.69 -13.17
C ASN A 144 -4.61 -17.65 -12.77
N TRP A 145 -4.20 -16.50 -12.22
CA TRP A 145 -5.11 -15.46 -11.73
C TRP A 145 -6.14 -15.00 -12.78
N LYS A 146 -5.81 -15.08 -14.08
CA LYS A 146 -6.72 -14.74 -15.17
C LYS A 146 -7.99 -15.61 -15.19
N THR A 147 -7.96 -16.79 -14.58
CA THR A 147 -9.17 -17.63 -14.40
C THR A 147 -10.21 -16.96 -13.49
N LEU A 148 -9.78 -16.04 -12.61
CA LEU A 148 -10.64 -15.26 -11.71
C LEU A 148 -11.37 -14.10 -12.40
N LEU A 149 -11.02 -13.78 -13.65
CA LEU A 149 -11.65 -12.68 -14.39
C LEU A 149 -13.09 -13.00 -14.79
N VAL A 150 -13.41 -14.28 -15.03
CA VAL A 150 -14.72 -14.70 -15.55
C VAL A 150 -15.80 -14.45 -14.50
N LYS A 151 -16.85 -13.72 -14.90
CA LYS A 151 -18.04 -13.56 -14.08
C LYS A 151 -18.85 -14.86 -14.12
N ASN A 152 -19.10 -15.44 -12.94
CA ASN A 152 -20.07 -16.54 -12.78
C ASN A 152 -21.50 -16.05 -13.01
#